data_AF-A0A9X1B984-F1
#
_entry.id   AF-A0A9X1B984-F1
#
_cell.length_a   1.000
_cell.length_b   1.000
_cell.length_c   1.000
_cell.angle_alpha   90.00
_cell.angle_beta   90.00
_cell.angle_gamma   90.00
#
_symmetry.space_group_name_H-M   'P 1'
#
loop_
_entity.id
_entity.type
_entity.pdbx_description
1 polymer ?
#
loop_
_entity_poly.entity_id
_entity_poly.type
_entity_poly.pdbx_seq_one_letter_code
_entity_poly.pdbx_strand_id
1 'polypeptide(L)'
;MPSRRRSSVDGERGGRPGASFAAGGSARKQSTDQPSPRLYRAASIIHGQGCFAKVSFEPGELIGVYEGPEVCADGPHVLWIYDADAGVLRGRDGRNLLRWLNHSEEPNAEFDGFTLYALRRIGADEEITIDYSGV
;
A
#
# COMPACT_ATOMS: atom_id res chain seq x y z
N MET A 1 73.43 -2.30 6.34
CA MET A 1 74.54 -1.40 6.72
C MET A 1 74.57 -0.24 5.73
N PRO A 2 74.66 1.05 6.11
CA PRO A 2 74.44 1.75 7.39
C PRO A 2 73.09 2.52 7.40
N SER A 3 72.35 2.68 8.52
CA SER A 3 72.48 3.66 9.64
C SER A 3 72.19 5.12 9.20
N ARG A 4 71.24 5.86 9.77
CA ARG A 4 71.16 6.43 11.14
C ARG A 4 69.68 6.62 11.54
N ARG A 5 69.18 6.18 12.72
CA ARG A 5 69.20 6.83 14.07
C ARG A 5 68.71 8.31 14.02
N ARG A 6 67.76 8.79 14.85
CA ARG A 6 67.64 8.58 16.31
C ARG A 6 66.34 9.23 16.87
N SER A 7 65.80 8.62 17.94
CA SER A 7 65.21 9.20 19.18
C SER A 7 64.01 10.17 19.10
N SER A 8 62.83 9.87 19.65
CA SER A 8 62.42 9.70 21.07
C SER A 8 61.79 10.99 21.61
N VAL A 9 60.61 10.87 22.23
CA VAL A 9 60.28 11.26 23.62
C VAL A 9 58.76 11.50 23.75
N ASP A 10 58.20 10.83 24.75
CA ASP A 10 56.85 10.96 25.30
C ASP A 10 56.54 12.37 25.84
N GLY A 11 55.24 12.73 25.89
CA GLY A 11 54.79 13.91 26.63
C GLY A 11 53.28 14.05 26.66
N GLU A 12 52.73 14.04 27.87
CA GLU A 12 51.33 13.86 28.23
C GLU A 12 50.38 15.05 27.98
N ARG A 13 49.08 14.68 27.91
CA ARG A 13 47.86 15.32 28.44
C ARG A 13 47.82 16.84 28.68
N GLY A 14 46.79 17.47 28.12
CA GLY A 14 46.19 18.70 28.65
C GLY A 14 45.07 19.22 27.75
N GLY A 15 43.80 18.96 28.11
CA GLY A 15 42.64 19.40 27.33
C GLY A 15 42.26 20.87 27.54
N ARG A 16 41.45 21.40 26.62
CA ARG A 16 40.20 22.16 26.86
C ARG A 16 39.49 22.52 25.53
N PRO A 17 38.18 22.81 25.57
CA PRO A 17 37.25 22.64 24.44
C PRO A 17 37.00 23.95 23.68
N GLY A 18 36.52 23.85 22.44
CA GLY A 18 35.86 24.98 21.77
C GLY A 18 35.82 24.88 20.25
N ALA A 19 34.60 24.99 19.71
CA ALA A 19 34.24 25.15 18.30
C ALA A 19 34.35 23.88 17.44
N SER A 20 33.44 23.56 16.53
CA SER A 20 32.34 24.32 15.96
C SER A 20 31.28 23.34 15.45
N PHE A 21 30.01 23.72 15.56
CA PHE A 21 28.90 23.02 14.94
C PHE A 21 29.06 23.06 13.42
N ALA A 22 29.25 21.90 12.79
CA ALA A 22 28.93 21.70 11.38
C ALA A 22 27.74 20.76 11.32
N ALA A 23 26.55 21.35 11.25
CA ALA A 23 25.33 20.66 10.89
C ALA A 23 25.48 20.13 9.46
N GLY A 24 25.84 18.85 9.34
CA GLY A 24 25.63 18.08 8.13
C GLY A 24 24.12 17.87 7.95
N GLY A 25 23.42 18.92 7.50
CA GLY A 25 22.06 18.81 7.02
C GLY A 25 22.08 17.92 5.78
N SER A 26 21.86 16.62 5.97
CA SER A 26 21.45 15.74 4.89
C SER A 26 20.13 16.31 4.40
N ALA A 27 20.18 17.00 3.27
CA ALA A 27 19.01 17.52 2.59
C ALA A 27 18.06 16.34 2.41
N ARG A 28 16.97 16.31 3.19
CA ARG A 28 15.84 15.44 2.90
C ARG A 28 15.45 15.81 1.48
N LYS A 29 15.77 14.93 0.52
CA LYS A 29 15.11 14.96 -0.78
C LYS A 29 13.63 14.98 -0.45
N GLN A 30 12.95 16.06 -0.83
CA GLN A 30 11.50 16.08 -0.87
C GLN A 30 11.13 14.97 -1.84
N SER A 31 10.82 13.78 -1.31
CA SER A 31 10.16 12.74 -2.07
C SER A 31 8.80 13.33 -2.41
N THR A 32 8.59 13.61 -3.69
CA THR A 32 7.26 13.77 -4.27
C THR A 32 6.58 12.40 -4.20
N ASP A 33 6.27 11.98 -2.98
CA ASP A 33 5.73 10.66 -2.67
C ASP A 33 4.24 10.69 -2.98
N GLN A 34 3.92 10.72 -4.27
CA GLN A 34 2.67 10.15 -4.72
C GLN A 34 2.71 8.70 -4.25
N PRO A 35 1.83 8.26 -3.33
CA PRO A 35 1.88 6.90 -2.84
C PRO A 35 1.79 5.96 -4.04
N SER A 36 2.80 5.10 -4.22
CA SER A 36 2.79 4.13 -5.29
C SER A 36 1.50 3.30 -5.20
N PRO A 37 0.87 2.96 -6.34
CA PRO A 37 -0.40 2.24 -6.32
C PRO A 37 -0.26 0.96 -5.47
N ARG A 38 -1.11 0.84 -4.45
CA ARG A 38 -1.09 -0.27 -3.47
C ARG A 38 -1.59 -1.60 -4.04
N LEU A 39 -2.09 -1.56 -5.27
CA LEU A 39 -2.73 -2.66 -5.98
C LEU A 39 -2.15 -2.81 -7.38
N TYR A 40 -2.24 -4.01 -7.94
CA TYR A 40 -1.94 -4.25 -9.35
C TYR A 40 -2.85 -5.33 -9.94
N ARG A 41 -2.89 -5.42 -11.27
CA ARG A 41 -3.62 -6.46 -12.01
C ARG A 41 -2.64 -7.49 -12.55
N ALA A 42 -2.96 -8.77 -12.38
CA ALA A 42 -2.24 -9.88 -12.99
C ALA A 42 -3.19 -11.02 -13.39
N ALA A 43 -2.66 -12.06 -14.03
CA ALA A 43 -3.41 -13.29 -14.28
C ALA A 43 -3.77 -13.96 -12.95
N SER A 44 -5.03 -14.36 -12.81
CA SER A 44 -5.53 -15.05 -11.62
C SER A 44 -5.56 -16.55 -11.84
N ILE A 45 -5.33 -17.31 -10.76
CA ILE A 45 -5.54 -18.76 -10.74
C ILE A 45 -7.02 -19.13 -10.57
N ILE A 46 -7.84 -18.19 -10.09
CA ILE A 46 -9.28 -18.35 -9.92
C ILE A 46 -9.96 -18.17 -11.28
N HIS A 47 -9.82 -16.98 -11.88
CA HIS A 47 -10.41 -16.69 -13.17
C HIS A 47 -9.78 -15.47 -13.85
N GLY A 48 -9.40 -15.61 -15.13
CA GLY A 48 -9.03 -14.50 -16.00
C GLY A 48 -7.94 -13.57 -15.43
N GLN A 49 -8.35 -12.38 -14.99
CA GLN A 49 -7.49 -11.39 -14.32
C GLN A 49 -7.96 -11.18 -12.89
N GLY A 50 -7.01 -10.99 -11.98
CA GLY A 50 -7.26 -10.69 -10.57
C GLY A 50 -6.70 -9.33 -10.16
N CYS A 51 -7.16 -8.84 -9.01
CA CYS A 51 -6.59 -7.69 -8.31
C CYS A 51 -5.72 -8.18 -7.16
N PHE A 52 -4.45 -7.75 -7.13
CA PHE A 52 -3.45 -8.24 -6.20
C PHE A 52 -2.91 -7.10 -5.35
N ALA A 53 -2.54 -7.44 -4.11
CA ALA A 53 -1.94 -6.53 -3.15
C ALA A 53 -0.47 -6.27 -3.50
N LYS A 54 -0.08 -5.01 -3.71
CA LYS A 54 1.35 -4.64 -3.89
C LYS A 54 2.09 -4.48 -2.56
N VAL A 55 1.33 -4.21 -1.50
CA VAL A 55 1.80 -4.07 -0.12
C VAL A 55 0.93 -4.94 0.76
N SER A 56 1.41 -5.30 1.95
CA SER A 56 0.56 -6.00 2.92
C SER A 56 -0.53 -5.08 3.46
N PHE A 57 -1.68 -5.65 3.79
CA PHE A 57 -2.76 -4.99 4.51
C PHE A 57 -3.02 -5.70 5.84
N GLU A 58 -3.31 -4.93 6.88
CA GLU A 58 -3.76 -5.45 8.18
C GLU A 58 -5.29 -5.66 8.19
N PRO A 59 -5.84 -6.50 9.10
CA PRO A 59 -7.28 -6.62 9.28
C PRO A 59 -7.95 -5.26 9.56
N GLY A 60 -9.05 -4.99 8.89
CA GLY A 60 -9.79 -3.72 8.93
C GLY A 60 -9.14 -2.57 8.15
N GLU A 61 -8.00 -2.79 7.50
CA GLU A 61 -7.33 -1.73 6.77
C GLU A 61 -8.05 -1.38 5.46
N LEU A 62 -8.14 -0.09 5.18
CA LEU A 62 -8.65 0.44 3.90
C LEU A 62 -7.75 -0.01 2.74
N ILE A 63 -8.35 -0.74 1.80
CA ILE A 63 -7.69 -1.17 0.57
C ILE A 63 -7.88 -0.10 -0.53
N GLY A 64 -9.11 0.38 -0.70
CA GLY A 64 -9.44 1.39 -1.69
C GLY A 64 -10.94 1.60 -1.84
N VAL A 65 -11.33 2.51 -2.74
CA VAL A 65 -12.73 2.79 -3.07
C VAL A 65 -13.01 2.27 -4.47
N TYR A 66 -14.15 1.63 -4.71
CA TYR A 66 -14.61 1.24 -6.03
C TYR A 66 -15.05 2.49 -6.79
N GLU A 67 -14.28 2.92 -7.78
CA GLU A 67 -14.48 4.20 -8.46
C GLU A 67 -15.07 4.02 -9.85
N GLY A 68 -15.95 4.93 -10.23
CA GLY A 68 -16.63 4.92 -11.51
C GLY A 68 -17.87 5.81 -11.54
N PRO A 69 -18.44 6.05 -12.72
CA PRO A 69 -19.72 6.76 -12.82
C PRO A 69 -20.84 5.94 -12.18
N GLU A 70 -21.81 6.64 -11.62
CA GLU A 70 -23.08 6.04 -11.18
C GLU A 70 -23.87 5.57 -12.40
N VAL A 71 -24.51 4.42 -12.28
CA VAL A 71 -25.29 3.80 -13.35
C VAL A 71 -26.59 3.22 -12.81
N CYS A 72 -27.60 3.18 -13.67
CA CYS A 72 -28.90 2.56 -13.40
C CYS A 72 -29.14 1.28 -14.23
N ALA A 73 -28.16 0.86 -15.03
CA ALA A 73 -28.21 -0.33 -15.86
C ALA A 73 -27.02 -1.24 -15.53
N ASP A 74 -27.24 -2.55 -15.69
CA ASP A 74 -26.24 -3.57 -15.39
C ASP A 74 -25.14 -3.63 -16.46
N GLY A 75 -23.99 -4.19 -16.10
CA GLY A 75 -22.83 -4.30 -16.97
C GLY A 75 -21.69 -5.12 -16.35
N PRO A 76 -20.66 -5.46 -17.14
CA PRO A 76 -19.63 -6.43 -16.76
C PRO A 76 -18.80 -6.06 -15.52
N HIS A 77 -18.80 -4.77 -15.15
CA HIS A 77 -18.07 -4.24 -14.00
C HIS A 77 -18.96 -3.30 -13.18
N VAL A 78 -20.27 -3.51 -13.19
CA VAL A 78 -21.17 -2.74 -12.34
C VAL A 78 -21.20 -3.39 -10.96
N LEU A 79 -20.81 -2.63 -9.94
CA LEU A 79 -21.03 -3.01 -8.55
C LEU A 79 -22.33 -2.35 -8.08
N TRP A 80 -23.26 -3.17 -7.61
CA TRP A 80 -24.47 -2.74 -6.94
C TRP A 80 -24.25 -2.81 -5.44
N ILE A 81 -24.67 -1.76 -4.73
CA ILE A 81 -24.61 -1.68 -3.27
C ILE A 81 -25.95 -1.17 -2.76
N TYR A 82 -26.52 -1.85 -1.77
CA TYR A 82 -27.69 -1.37 -1.06
C TYR A 82 -27.29 -0.38 0.05
N ASP A 83 -27.70 0.87 -0.11
CA ASP A 83 -27.57 1.92 0.91
C ASP A 83 -28.76 1.81 1.85
N ALA A 84 -28.56 1.17 3.01
CA ALA A 84 -29.63 0.89 3.96
C ALA A 84 -30.22 2.16 4.61
N ASP A 85 -29.38 3.18 4.82
CA ASP A 85 -29.81 4.45 5.43
C ASP A 85 -30.72 5.23 4.48
N ALA A 86 -30.40 5.23 3.18
CA ALA A 86 -31.21 5.89 2.16
C ALA A 86 -32.32 4.98 1.59
N GLY A 87 -32.27 3.67 1.83
CA GLY A 87 -33.21 2.68 1.30
C GLY A 87 -33.14 2.53 -0.22
N VAL A 88 -31.98 2.76 -0.84
CA VAL A 88 -31.80 2.75 -2.30
C VAL A 88 -30.66 1.86 -2.75
N LEU A 89 -30.82 1.22 -3.91
CA LEU A 89 -29.75 0.51 -4.59
C LEU A 89 -28.95 1.50 -5.44
N ARG A 90 -27.62 1.51 -5.27
CA ARG A 90 -26.70 2.35 -6.05
C ARG A 90 -25.80 1.48 -6.91
N GLY A 91 -25.74 1.76 -8.20
CA GLY A 91 -24.86 1.08 -9.15
C GLY A 91 -23.67 1.94 -9.54
N ARG A 92 -22.49 1.34 -9.67
CA ARG A 92 -21.27 2.04 -10.13
C ARG A 92 -20.51 1.19 -11.14
N ASP A 93 -20.22 1.76 -12.31
CA ASP A 93 -19.43 1.09 -13.37
C ASP A 93 -17.92 1.27 -13.13
N GLY A 94 -17.27 0.22 -12.65
CA GLY A 94 -15.88 0.23 -12.19
C GLY A 94 -14.86 0.68 -13.23
N ARG A 95 -14.12 1.75 -12.92
CA ARG A 95 -13.05 2.32 -13.74
C ARG A 95 -11.64 2.07 -13.20
N ASN A 96 -11.51 1.64 -11.94
CA ASN A 96 -10.22 1.36 -11.32
C ASN A 96 -9.92 -0.14 -11.20
N LEU A 97 -8.85 -0.50 -10.48
CA LEU A 97 -8.35 -1.88 -10.37
C LEU A 97 -9.31 -2.82 -9.64
N LEU A 98 -10.17 -2.30 -8.76
CA LEU A 98 -11.10 -3.13 -7.98
C LEU A 98 -12.16 -3.83 -8.85
N ARG A 99 -12.33 -3.44 -10.11
CA ARG A 99 -13.20 -4.18 -11.06
C ARG A 99 -12.70 -5.58 -11.41
N TRP A 100 -11.48 -5.92 -11.02
CA TRP A 100 -10.85 -7.23 -11.24
C TRP A 100 -10.83 -8.10 -9.98
N LEU A 101 -11.58 -7.75 -8.93
CA LEU A 101 -11.74 -8.61 -7.75
C LEU A 101 -12.50 -9.88 -8.15
N ASN A 102 -11.91 -11.04 -7.86
CA ASN A 102 -12.55 -12.33 -8.06
C ASN A 102 -13.35 -12.75 -6.83
N HIS A 103 -14.26 -13.70 -7.05
CA HIS A 103 -15.05 -14.30 -6.00
C HIS A 103 -14.31 -15.42 -5.26
N SER A 104 -14.49 -15.50 -3.95
CA SER A 104 -14.13 -16.64 -3.09
C SER A 104 -15.22 -16.85 -2.04
N GLU A 105 -15.52 -18.12 -1.70
CA GLU A 105 -16.39 -18.48 -0.55
C GLU A 105 -15.70 -18.17 0.81
N GLU A 106 -14.36 -18.09 0.81
CA GLU A 106 -13.55 -17.63 1.93
C GLU A 106 -12.81 -16.34 1.52
N PRO A 107 -13.51 -15.19 1.46
CA PRO A 107 -12.92 -13.94 1.00
C PRO A 107 -11.91 -13.38 2.01
N ASN A 108 -11.03 -12.49 1.53
CA ASN A 108 -10.07 -11.77 2.37
C ASN A 108 -10.35 -10.27 2.43
N ALA A 109 -11.37 -9.78 1.72
CA ALA A 109 -11.84 -8.41 1.75
C ALA A 109 -13.38 -8.33 1.63
N GLU A 110 -13.95 -7.23 2.09
CA GLU A 110 -15.39 -6.93 2.00
C GLU A 110 -15.64 -5.47 1.66
N PHE A 111 -16.81 -5.21 1.06
CA PHE A 111 -17.28 -3.86 0.79
C PHE A 111 -18.15 -3.35 1.95
N ASP A 112 -17.85 -2.14 2.40
CA ASP A 112 -18.77 -1.28 3.14
C ASP A 112 -19.06 -0.04 2.27
N GLY A 113 -20.28 0.03 1.76
CA GLY A 113 -20.60 0.94 0.67
C GLY A 113 -19.79 0.60 -0.59
N PHE A 114 -19.16 1.62 -1.18
CA PHE A 114 -18.18 1.44 -2.26
C PHE A 114 -16.73 1.33 -1.74
N THR A 115 -16.52 1.18 -0.44
CA THR A 115 -15.19 1.16 0.16
C THR A 115 -14.80 -0.27 0.51
N LEU A 116 -13.61 -0.70 0.08
CA LEU A 116 -13.12 -2.06 0.30
C LEU A 116 -12.15 -2.09 1.49
N TYR A 117 -12.41 -3.01 2.41
CA TYR A 117 -11.59 -3.24 3.60
C TYR A 117 -11.09 -4.68 3.65
N ALA A 118 -9.93 -4.89 4.28
CA ALA A 118 -9.38 -6.22 4.49
C ALA A 118 -10.07 -6.93 5.67
N LEU A 119 -10.55 -8.15 5.48
CA LEU A 119 -11.13 -8.99 6.54
C LEU A 119 -10.07 -9.64 7.43
N ARG A 120 -8.91 -9.92 6.83
CA ARG A 120 -7.74 -10.51 7.50
C ARG A 120 -6.48 -9.87 6.95
N ARG A 121 -5.33 -10.29 7.48
CA ARG A 121 -4.04 -9.92 6.88
C ARG A 121 -4.01 -10.40 5.42
N ILE A 122 -3.64 -9.50 4.52
CA ILE A 122 -3.39 -9.80 3.10
C ILE A 122 -1.90 -9.56 2.86
N GLY A 123 -1.19 -10.57 2.39
CA GLY A 123 0.23 -10.47 2.04
C GLY A 123 0.47 -9.64 0.78
N ALA A 124 1.71 -9.17 0.60
CA ALA A 124 2.12 -8.69 -0.72
C ALA A 124 2.04 -9.86 -1.72
N ASP A 125 1.61 -9.54 -2.94
CA ASP A 125 1.33 -10.46 -4.04
C ASP A 125 0.19 -11.46 -3.81
N GLU A 126 -0.59 -11.29 -2.73
CA GLU A 126 -1.80 -12.06 -2.51
C GLU A 126 -2.97 -11.49 -3.34
N GLU A 127 -3.78 -12.38 -3.91
CA GLU A 127 -5.00 -12.00 -4.62
C GLU A 127 -6.07 -11.54 -3.64
N ILE A 128 -6.70 -10.40 -3.93
CA ILE A 128 -7.79 -9.84 -3.13
C ILE A 128 -9.10 -10.37 -3.71
N THR A 129 -9.91 -10.98 -2.85
CA THR A 129 -11.17 -11.65 -3.22
C THR A 129 -12.30 -11.24 -2.30
N ILE A 130 -13.52 -11.21 -2.85
CA ILE A 130 -14.75 -10.86 -2.13
C ILE A 130 -15.80 -11.99 -2.25
N ASP A 131 -16.83 -11.96 -1.42
CA ASP A 131 -18.02 -12.79 -1.62
C ASP A 131 -19.04 -12.03 -2.49
N TYR A 132 -19.42 -12.60 -3.64
CA TYR A 132 -20.45 -12.01 -4.52
C TYR A 132 -21.88 -12.22 -4.00
N SER A 133 -22.06 -13.13 -3.05
CA SER A 133 -23.36 -13.45 -2.48
C SER A 133 -23.81 -12.42 -1.43
N GLY A 134 -22.88 -11.60 -0.94
CA GLY A 134 -23.09 -10.61 0.12
C GLY A 134 -23.14 -9.15 -0.33
N VAL A 135 -23.04 -8.87 -1.64
CA VAL A 135 -23.12 -7.51 -2.23
C VAL A 135 -24.47 -7.25 -2.91
#